data_AF-A0A0N5AEJ7-F1
#
_entry.id   AF-A0A0N5AEJ7-F1
#
_cell.length_a   1.000
_cell.length_b   1.000
_cell.length_c   1.000
_cell.angle_alpha   90.00
_cell.angle_beta   90.00
_cell.angle_gamma   90.00
#
_symmetry.space_group_name_H-M   'P 1'
#
loop_
_entity.id
_entity.type
_entity.pdbx_description
1 polymer ?
#
loop_
_entity_poly.entity_id
_entity_poly.type
_entity_poly.pdbx_seq_one_letter_code
_entity_poly.pdbx_strand_id
1 'polypeptide(L)'
;MLLKAFSVLCAVAIASAWPDGAPCLHSTVDSMNPLEAAEHQGGLRLTDPPYTIEVSRRCYIKNQPLQVTLRGNTTSDMFKGFVIQPIIYKGAHQGRRMGEFLKLDDNGSWQHQCFKLKDSVTHSHNEKKKKISLWWKPDLESNDYVQFVATVVKAQREFWVKSVVSIPLPPCTEKSQGLSSNEFSFSKPTAPPPVH
;
A
#
# COMPACT_ATOMS: atom_id res chain seq x y z
N MET A 1 24.11 36.48 50.10
CA MET A 1 24.33 35.55 48.98
C MET A 1 22.98 35.06 48.49
N LEU A 2 22.50 35.57 47.35
CA LEU A 2 21.22 35.20 46.74
C LEU A 2 21.51 34.27 45.55
N LEU A 3 21.21 32.98 45.68
CA LEU A 3 21.28 32.02 44.58
C LEU A 3 20.08 32.27 43.64
N LYS A 4 20.35 32.67 42.39
CA LYS A 4 19.35 32.68 41.33
C LYS A 4 19.28 31.29 40.70
N ALA A 5 18.15 30.60 40.88
CA ALA A 5 17.84 29.38 40.16
C ALA A 5 17.44 29.73 38.71
N PHE A 6 18.24 29.29 37.73
CA PHE A 6 17.91 29.42 36.32
C PHE A 6 17.10 28.19 35.91
N SER A 7 15.78 28.35 35.78
CA SER A 7 14.91 27.30 35.24
C SER A 7 15.04 27.30 33.72
N VAL A 8 15.69 26.27 33.17
CA VAL A 8 15.78 26.05 31.72
C VAL A 8 14.48 25.36 31.28
N LEU A 9 13.57 26.14 30.69
CA LEU A 9 12.37 25.63 30.05
C LEU A 9 12.77 25.01 28.69
N CYS A 10 12.99 23.70 28.67
CA CYS A 10 13.29 22.96 27.45
C CYS A 10 12.01 22.84 26.62
N ALA A 11 11.87 23.67 25.58
CA ALA A 11 10.80 23.54 24.59
C ALA A 11 11.03 22.26 23.78
N VAL A 12 10.38 21.17 24.18
CA VAL A 12 10.36 19.93 23.40
C VAL A 12 9.54 20.23 22.13
N ALA A 13 10.22 20.48 21.02
CA ALA A 13 9.60 20.48 19.71
C ALA A 13 9.03 19.06 19.48
N ILE A 14 7.71 18.93 19.58
CA ILE A 14 7.03 17.67 19.26
C ILE A 14 7.15 17.51 17.74
N ALA A 15 8.14 16.72 17.30
CA ALA A 15 8.24 16.32 15.91
C ALA A 15 6.99 15.49 15.58
N SER A 16 6.17 16.00 14.67
CA SER A 16 4.97 15.34 14.16
C SER A 16 5.37 14.22 13.20
N ALA A 17 6.02 13.18 13.71
CA ALA A 17 6.19 11.95 12.94
C ALA A 17 4.82 11.28 12.74
N TRP A 18 4.68 10.51 11.68
CA TRP A 18 3.50 9.68 11.42
C TRP A 18 3.84 8.21 11.67
N PRO A 19 4.12 7.81 12.94
CA PRO A 19 4.50 6.43 13.25
C PRO A 19 3.38 5.44 12.93
N ASP A 20 2.13 5.92 12.93
CA ASP A 20 0.92 5.13 12.78
C ASP A 20 0.33 5.17 11.37
N GLY A 21 1.02 5.75 10.38
CA GLY A 21 0.54 5.79 9.00
C GLY A 21 0.24 7.17 8.45
N ALA A 22 0.05 7.25 7.12
CA ALA A 22 -0.26 8.50 6.45
C ALA A 22 -1.65 9.04 6.88
N PRO A 23 -1.81 10.35 7.09
CA PRO A 23 -3.06 10.97 7.48
C PRO A 23 -4.09 10.91 6.36
N CYS A 24 -5.37 10.95 6.76
CA CYS A 24 -6.50 11.13 5.88
C CYS A 24 -6.71 12.62 5.55
N LEU A 25 -5.74 13.24 4.87
CA LEU A 25 -5.86 14.58 4.29
C LEU A 25 -5.93 14.46 2.78
N HIS A 26 -6.83 15.20 2.14
CA HIS A 26 -7.04 15.11 0.70
C HIS A 26 -5.75 15.28 -0.11
N SER A 27 -4.93 16.29 0.24
CA SER A 27 -3.61 16.53 -0.38
C SER A 27 -2.67 15.33 -0.21
N THR A 28 -2.56 14.76 0.99
CA THR A 28 -1.69 13.61 1.28
C THR A 28 -2.17 12.32 0.64
N VAL A 29 -3.48 12.10 0.57
CA VAL A 29 -4.09 10.95 -0.12
C VAL A 29 -3.77 11.04 -1.61
N ASP A 30 -3.91 12.20 -2.23
CA ASP A 30 -3.68 12.33 -3.67
C ASP A 30 -2.19 12.41 -4.02
N SER A 31 -1.36 13.07 -3.20
CA SER A 31 0.08 13.19 -3.46
C SER A 31 0.84 11.90 -3.16
N MET A 32 0.37 11.11 -2.18
CA MET A 32 1.10 9.95 -1.62
C MET A 32 2.54 10.31 -1.22
N ASN A 33 2.81 11.57 -0.88
CA ASN A 33 4.16 12.10 -0.73
C ASN A 33 4.52 12.26 0.76
N PRO A 34 5.54 11.56 1.29
CA PRO A 34 5.98 11.74 2.66
C PRO A 34 6.54 13.15 2.94
N LEU A 35 6.97 13.90 1.90
CA LEU A 35 7.49 15.27 2.05
C LEU A 35 6.46 16.29 2.57
N GLU A 36 5.18 15.92 2.61
CA GLU A 36 4.14 16.72 3.28
C GLU A 36 4.43 16.88 4.79
N ALA A 37 5.26 16.00 5.37
CA ALA A 37 5.78 16.16 6.73
C ALA A 37 7.24 16.64 6.72
N ALA A 38 7.56 17.60 7.59
CA ALA A 38 8.88 18.24 7.65
C ALA A 38 10.00 17.25 8.01
N GLU A 39 9.67 16.18 8.72
CA GLU A 39 10.59 15.15 9.20
C GLU A 39 11.20 14.32 8.04
N HIS A 40 10.49 14.26 6.91
CA HIS A 40 10.87 13.51 5.71
C HIS A 40 11.68 14.33 4.70
N GLN A 41 11.94 15.61 4.98
CA GLN A 41 12.69 16.50 4.08
C GLN A 41 14.06 15.93 3.73
N GLY A 42 14.41 16.01 2.44
CA GLY A 42 15.67 15.48 1.89
C GLY A 42 15.74 13.95 1.72
N GLY A 43 14.65 13.22 1.97
CA GLY A 43 14.63 11.76 1.93
C GLY A 43 14.21 11.10 0.62
N LEU A 44 13.75 11.89 -0.35
CA LEU A 44 13.26 11.39 -1.63
C LEU A 44 14.39 10.71 -2.41
N ARG A 45 14.11 9.50 -2.91
CA ARG A 45 14.96 8.76 -3.84
C ARG A 45 14.33 8.77 -5.22
N LEU A 46 15.16 9.04 -6.23
CA LEU A 46 14.79 9.04 -7.64
C LEU A 46 15.31 7.80 -8.40
N THR A 47 16.02 6.92 -7.69
CA THR A 47 16.48 5.63 -8.23
C THR A 47 15.34 4.63 -8.29
N ASP A 48 15.52 3.53 -9.01
CA ASP A 48 14.56 2.44 -8.99
C ASP A 48 14.40 1.88 -7.56
N PRO A 49 13.16 1.71 -7.08
CA PRO A 49 12.91 1.17 -5.76
C PRO A 49 13.21 -0.34 -5.71
N PRO A 50 13.84 -0.87 -4.64
CA PRO A 50 14.12 -2.30 -4.49
C PRO A 50 12.90 -3.09 -3.98
N TYR A 51 11.72 -2.76 -4.49
CA TYR A 51 10.43 -3.30 -4.06
C TYR A 51 9.57 -3.65 -5.28
N THR A 52 8.70 -4.66 -5.12
CA THR A 52 7.80 -5.12 -6.17
C THR A 52 6.38 -5.28 -5.63
N ILE A 53 5.38 -4.98 -6.46
CA ILE A 53 3.98 -5.32 -6.22
C ILE A 53 3.59 -6.50 -7.10
N GLU A 54 3.09 -7.56 -6.46
CA GLU A 54 2.59 -8.76 -7.10
C GLU A 54 1.08 -8.88 -6.88
N VAL A 55 0.38 -9.38 -7.88
CA VAL A 55 -1.06 -9.60 -7.85
C VAL A 55 -1.32 -11.09 -8.04
N SER A 56 -2.19 -11.69 -7.24
CA SER A 56 -2.42 -13.15 -7.27
C SER A 56 -3.14 -13.65 -8.52
N ARG A 57 -3.64 -12.74 -9.38
CA ARG A 57 -4.38 -13.04 -10.61
C ARG A 57 -3.91 -12.13 -11.73
N ARG A 58 -4.09 -12.59 -12.97
CA ARG A 58 -3.74 -11.84 -14.20
C ARG A 58 -4.86 -10.94 -14.71
N CYS A 59 -6.07 -11.08 -14.17
CA CYS A 59 -7.20 -10.21 -14.46
C CYS A 59 -8.11 -10.13 -13.22
N TYR A 60 -8.98 -9.12 -13.17
CA TYR A 60 -9.95 -8.96 -12.09
C TYR A 60 -11.38 -9.26 -12.54
N ILE A 61 -12.20 -9.74 -11.62
CA ILE A 61 -13.64 -9.96 -11.80
C ILE A 61 -14.37 -9.08 -10.79
N LYS A 62 -15.42 -8.39 -11.22
CA LYS A 62 -16.28 -7.56 -10.37
C LYS A 62 -16.66 -8.30 -9.09
N ASN A 63 -16.55 -7.63 -7.94
CA ASN A 63 -16.85 -8.15 -6.61
C ASN A 63 -16.05 -9.40 -6.19
N GLN A 64 -15.06 -9.85 -6.96
CA GLN A 64 -14.20 -10.95 -6.58
C GLN A 64 -12.89 -10.40 -5.98
N PRO A 65 -12.61 -10.68 -4.70
CA PRO A 65 -11.36 -10.27 -4.09
C PRO A 65 -10.16 -10.98 -4.73
N LEU A 66 -9.06 -10.25 -4.85
CA LEU A 66 -7.75 -10.79 -5.17
C LEU A 66 -6.71 -10.25 -4.20
N GLN A 67 -5.56 -10.92 -4.14
CA GLN A 67 -4.49 -10.56 -3.22
C GLN A 67 -3.48 -9.68 -3.93
N VAL A 68 -3.09 -8.59 -3.27
CA VAL A 68 -2.04 -7.66 -3.67
C VAL A 68 -0.93 -7.78 -2.65
N THR A 69 0.30 -8.02 -3.09
CA THR A 69 1.45 -8.23 -2.23
C THR A 69 2.53 -7.22 -2.56
N LEU A 70 2.92 -6.39 -1.59
CA LEU A 70 4.11 -5.54 -1.68
C LEU A 70 5.26 -6.25 -0.94
N ARG A 71 6.41 -6.42 -1.60
CA ARG A 71 7.58 -7.08 -1.01
C ARG A 71 8.89 -6.42 -1.41
N GLY A 72 9.91 -6.60 -0.57
CA GLY A 72 11.30 -6.36 -0.93
C GLY A 72 11.79 -7.36 -1.99
N ASN A 73 12.70 -6.90 -2.86
CA ASN A 73 13.31 -7.74 -3.88
C ASN A 73 14.31 -8.74 -3.24
N THR A 74 15.02 -8.30 -2.20
CA THR A 74 15.95 -9.14 -1.44
C THR A 74 15.55 -9.26 0.04
N THR A 75 16.25 -10.09 0.81
CA THR A 75 15.98 -10.29 2.24
C THR A 75 16.35 -9.08 3.11
N SER A 76 17.20 -8.18 2.60
CA SER A 76 17.62 -6.93 3.26
C SER A 76 16.72 -5.73 2.90
N ASP A 77 15.92 -5.84 1.84
CA ASP A 77 15.00 -4.79 1.39
C ASP A 77 13.72 -4.77 2.23
N MET A 78 13.88 -4.37 3.49
CA MET A 78 12.76 -4.14 4.39
C MET A 78 12.23 -2.71 4.23
N PHE A 79 10.95 -2.51 4.53
CA PHE A 79 10.31 -1.20 4.57
C PHE A 79 9.58 -1.01 5.90
N LYS A 80 9.45 0.25 6.34
CA LYS A 80 8.76 0.60 7.59
C LYS A 80 7.36 1.14 7.31
N GLY A 81 7.26 1.99 6.30
CA GLY A 81 6.02 2.64 5.89
C GLY A 81 5.71 2.40 4.41
N PHE A 82 4.43 2.49 4.08
CA PHE A 82 3.96 2.45 2.70
C PHE A 82 2.60 3.12 2.60
N VAL A 83 2.24 3.53 1.38
CA VAL A 83 0.87 3.83 0.96
C VAL A 83 0.63 3.10 -0.37
N ILE A 84 -0.49 2.39 -0.51
CA ILE A 84 -0.86 1.67 -1.76
C ILE A 84 -2.24 2.13 -2.22
N GLN A 85 -2.36 2.42 -3.52
CA GLN A 85 -3.60 2.81 -4.17
C GLN A 85 -3.83 2.04 -5.48
N PRO A 86 -5.06 1.52 -5.74
CA PRO A 86 -5.48 1.00 -7.03
C PRO A 86 -5.94 2.15 -7.92
N ILE A 87 -5.21 2.44 -8.99
CA ILE A 87 -5.50 3.56 -9.90
C ILE A 87 -5.93 3.00 -11.26
N ILE A 88 -6.99 3.57 -11.84
CA ILE A 88 -7.36 3.31 -13.24
C ILE A 88 -6.21 3.76 -14.13
N TYR A 89 -5.59 2.82 -14.83
CA TYR A 89 -4.41 3.06 -15.64
C TYR A 89 -4.76 3.86 -16.90
N LYS A 90 -4.38 5.15 -16.91
CA LYS A 90 -4.45 6.04 -18.08
C LYS A 90 -3.08 6.50 -18.56
N GLY A 91 -2.02 5.92 -18.02
CA GLY A 91 -0.63 6.38 -18.15
C GLY A 91 0.07 6.36 -16.79
N ALA A 92 1.37 6.64 -16.77
CA ALA A 92 2.16 6.62 -15.54
C ALA A 92 1.61 7.64 -14.52
N HIS A 93 1.26 7.17 -13.32
CA HIS A 93 0.73 7.97 -12.21
C HIS A 93 -0.55 8.77 -12.52
N GLN A 94 -1.32 8.35 -13.53
CA GLN A 94 -2.57 9.00 -13.93
C GLN A 94 -3.78 8.10 -13.68
N GLY A 95 -4.88 8.73 -13.26
CA GLY A 95 -6.17 8.06 -13.09
C GLY A 95 -6.81 8.34 -11.74
N ARG A 96 -8.07 7.92 -11.61
CA ARG A 96 -8.80 7.92 -10.33
C ARG A 96 -8.66 6.58 -9.65
N ARG A 97 -8.86 6.54 -8.33
CA ARG A 97 -8.88 5.29 -7.57
C ARG A 97 -10.10 4.43 -7.91
N MET A 98 -9.96 3.10 -7.80
CA MET A 98 -11.02 2.13 -8.08
C MET A 98 -10.99 0.93 -7.13
N GLY A 99 -12.15 0.46 -6.69
CA GLY A 99 -12.27 -0.68 -5.78
C GLY A 99 -11.91 -0.33 -4.34
N GLU A 100 -12.05 -1.33 -3.48
CA GLU A 100 -11.83 -1.20 -2.05
C GLU A 100 -10.88 -2.28 -1.51
N PHE A 101 -10.07 -1.91 -0.53
CA PHE A 101 -9.28 -2.87 0.23
C PHE A 101 -10.13 -3.51 1.32
N LEU A 102 -10.11 -4.83 1.36
CA LEU A 102 -10.80 -5.64 2.35
C LEU A 102 -9.87 -5.95 3.52
N LYS A 103 -10.39 -5.79 4.73
CA LYS A 103 -9.72 -6.14 5.97
C LYS A 103 -10.16 -7.56 6.38
N LEU A 104 -9.58 -8.58 5.73
CA LEU A 104 -9.99 -9.98 5.92
C LEU A 104 -9.28 -10.65 7.10
N ASP A 105 -7.98 -10.41 7.29
CA ASP A 105 -7.19 -10.91 8.43
C ASP A 105 -6.15 -9.86 8.79
N ASP A 106 -6.21 -9.29 10.00
CA ASP A 106 -5.33 -8.21 10.40
C ASP A 106 -4.28 -8.70 11.39
N ASN A 107 -3.03 -8.80 10.94
CA ASN A 107 -1.87 -8.86 11.84
C ASN A 107 -1.58 -7.47 12.46
N GLY A 108 -2.44 -6.49 12.23
CA GLY A 108 -2.31 -5.13 12.71
C GLY A 108 -1.24 -4.34 12.00
N SER A 109 -0.71 -4.80 10.85
CA SER A 109 0.45 -4.20 10.16
C SER A 109 0.10 -3.14 9.11
N TRP A 110 -1.20 -2.95 8.86
CA TRP A 110 -1.71 -1.95 7.93
C TRP A 110 -3.09 -1.45 8.37
N GLN A 111 -3.51 -0.33 7.80
CA GLN A 111 -4.85 0.21 7.96
C GLN A 111 -5.28 0.99 6.71
N HIS A 112 -6.58 1.26 6.56
CA HIS A 112 -7.04 2.20 5.54
C HIS A 112 -6.50 3.59 5.85
N GLN A 113 -5.97 4.29 4.84
CA GLN A 113 -5.56 5.68 5.01
C GLN A 113 -6.77 6.55 5.37
N CYS A 114 -7.89 6.31 4.68
CA CYS A 114 -9.17 6.93 4.96
C CYS A 114 -10.24 5.84 5.15
N PHE A 115 -10.70 5.66 6.40
CA PHE A 115 -11.66 4.61 6.76
C PHE A 115 -12.96 4.63 5.94
N LYS A 116 -13.44 5.82 5.57
CA LYS A 116 -14.67 5.99 4.77
C LYS A 116 -14.51 5.57 3.31
N LEU A 117 -13.32 5.75 2.73
CA LEU A 117 -13.09 5.55 1.29
C LEU A 117 -12.61 4.13 0.99
N LYS A 118 -11.76 3.56 1.85
CA LYS A 118 -11.16 2.21 1.70
C LYS A 118 -10.40 1.96 0.38
N ASP A 119 -10.18 3.01 -0.40
CA ASP A 119 -9.48 3.01 -1.70
C ASP A 119 -7.98 3.31 -1.56
N SER A 120 -7.49 3.46 -0.33
CA SER A 120 -6.08 3.69 0.00
C SER A 120 -5.75 3.03 1.33
N VAL A 121 -4.55 2.46 1.42
CA VAL A 121 -4.05 1.80 2.63
C VAL A 121 -2.65 2.29 2.97
N THR A 122 -2.34 2.30 4.26
CA THR A 122 -1.04 2.67 4.83
C THR A 122 -0.60 1.64 5.85
N HIS A 123 0.69 1.65 6.22
CA HIS A 123 1.16 1.04 7.45
C HIS A 123 0.44 1.60 8.69
N SER A 124 0.35 0.80 9.74
CA SER A 124 -0.25 1.12 11.05
C SER A 124 0.79 1.31 12.16
N HIS A 125 2.04 0.86 11.93
CA HIS A 125 3.16 0.99 12.85
C HIS A 125 4.49 0.95 12.08
N ASN A 126 5.55 1.49 12.68
CA ASN A 126 6.86 1.70 12.04
C ASN A 126 7.81 0.49 12.05
N GLU A 127 7.34 -0.70 12.46
CA GLU A 127 8.18 -1.90 12.47
C GLU A 127 8.58 -2.31 11.06
N LYS A 128 9.76 -2.90 10.94
CA LYS A 128 10.31 -3.33 9.64
C LYS A 128 9.53 -4.52 9.10
N LYS A 129 9.10 -4.43 7.85
CA LYS A 129 8.33 -5.44 7.12
C LYS A 129 9.12 -5.86 5.89
N LYS A 130 9.12 -7.16 5.59
CA LYS A 130 9.66 -7.72 4.33
C LYS A 130 8.60 -7.82 3.24
N LYS A 131 7.37 -8.09 3.67
CA LYS A 131 6.21 -8.35 2.82
C LYS A 131 4.96 -7.87 3.54
N ILE A 132 4.01 -7.36 2.78
CA ILE A 132 2.62 -7.19 3.23
C ILE A 132 1.70 -7.73 2.14
N SER A 133 0.66 -8.45 2.53
CA SER A 133 -0.37 -8.96 1.63
C SER A 133 -1.71 -8.37 2.02
N LEU A 134 -2.43 -7.88 1.03
CA LEU A 134 -3.67 -7.13 1.14
C LEU A 134 -4.70 -7.77 0.23
N TRP A 135 -5.98 -7.61 0.56
CA TRP A 135 -7.07 -8.04 -0.31
C TRP A 135 -7.71 -6.82 -0.94
N TRP A 136 -7.84 -6.81 -2.25
CA TRP A 136 -8.51 -5.77 -3.00
C TRP A 136 -9.70 -6.37 -3.73
N LYS A 137 -10.83 -5.67 -3.71
CA LYS A 137 -12.06 -6.05 -4.39
C LYS A 137 -12.50 -4.92 -5.33
N PRO A 138 -12.66 -5.18 -6.62
CA PRO A 138 -13.25 -4.23 -7.54
C PRO A 138 -14.74 -4.05 -7.23
N ASP A 139 -15.16 -2.81 -7.07
CA ASP A 139 -16.54 -2.40 -6.75
C ASP A 139 -17.37 -2.05 -8.00
N LEU A 140 -16.69 -1.66 -9.07
CA LEU A 140 -17.30 -1.24 -10.33
C LEU A 140 -17.02 -2.25 -11.46
N GLU A 141 -18.01 -2.40 -12.32
CA GLU A 141 -17.83 -3.02 -13.62
C GLU A 141 -17.15 -2.00 -14.53
N SER A 142 -15.93 -2.28 -14.94
CA SER A 142 -15.18 -1.42 -15.85
C SER A 142 -14.34 -2.25 -16.82
N ASN A 143 -14.20 -1.72 -18.03
CA ASN A 143 -13.27 -2.20 -19.04
C ASN A 143 -11.85 -1.61 -18.87
N ASP A 144 -11.65 -0.79 -17.83
CA ASP A 144 -10.39 -0.11 -17.55
C ASP A 144 -9.33 -1.07 -16.99
N TYR A 145 -8.05 -0.79 -17.27
CA TYR A 145 -6.96 -1.46 -16.57
C TYR A 145 -6.76 -0.82 -15.20
N VAL A 146 -6.41 -1.62 -14.20
CA VAL A 146 -6.08 -1.13 -12.85
C VAL A 146 -4.61 -1.35 -12.56
N GLN A 147 -3.89 -0.31 -12.16
CA GLN A 147 -2.52 -0.41 -11.71
C GLN A 147 -2.44 -0.11 -10.22
N PHE A 148 -1.79 -0.99 -9.45
CA PHE A 148 -1.48 -0.70 -8.06
C PHE A 148 -0.22 0.14 -8.02
N VAL A 149 -0.31 1.29 -7.37
CA VAL A 149 0.79 2.26 -7.21
C VAL A 149 1.09 2.38 -5.73
N ALA A 150 2.37 2.37 -5.39
CA ALA A 150 2.81 2.53 -4.01
C ALA A 150 3.92 3.54 -3.83
N THR A 151 3.83 4.23 -2.69
CA THR A 151 4.93 4.94 -2.06
C THR A 151 5.49 4.05 -0.97
N VAL A 152 6.82 3.88 -0.91
CA VAL A 152 7.46 3.01 0.09
C VAL A 152 8.52 3.80 0.86
N VAL A 153 8.49 3.67 2.19
CA VAL A 153 9.40 4.31 3.13
C VAL A 153 10.28 3.26 3.79
N LYS A 154 11.57 3.27 3.50
CA LYS A 154 12.57 2.40 4.12
C LYS A 154 13.06 2.97 5.44
N ALA A 155 13.36 4.26 5.44
CA ALA A 155 13.73 5.03 6.61
C ALA A 155 13.15 6.45 6.50
N GLN A 156 13.19 7.21 7.61
CA GLN A 156 12.62 8.56 7.67
C GLN A 156 13.12 9.45 6.53
N ARG A 157 14.38 9.33 6.11
CA ARG A 157 14.97 10.06 4.98
C ARG A 157 15.41 9.15 3.83
N GLU A 158 14.66 8.08 3.58
CA GLU A 158 14.89 7.18 2.44
C GLU A 158 13.55 6.57 1.99
N PHE A 159 12.97 7.13 0.93
CA PHE A 159 11.69 6.71 0.39
C PHE A 159 11.52 7.00 -1.10
N TRP A 160 10.57 6.29 -1.73
CA TRP A 160 10.22 6.40 -3.14
C TRP A 160 8.75 6.75 -3.28
N VAL A 161 8.44 7.81 -4.02
CA VAL A 161 7.07 8.35 -4.14
C VAL A 161 6.43 7.86 -5.42
N LYS A 162 5.32 7.12 -5.29
CA LYS A 162 4.56 6.52 -6.39
C LYS A 162 5.38 5.66 -7.37
N SER A 163 6.63 5.31 -7.04
CA SER A 163 7.56 4.69 -7.99
C SER A 163 7.47 3.16 -8.02
N VAL A 164 6.83 2.53 -7.03
CA VAL A 164 6.61 1.08 -7.04
C VAL A 164 5.25 0.83 -7.69
N VAL A 165 5.24 0.21 -8.86
CA VAL A 165 4.00 -0.04 -9.62
C VAL A 165 3.85 -1.51 -9.97
N SER A 166 2.60 -1.99 -9.99
CA SER A 166 2.30 -3.32 -10.54
C SER A 166 2.22 -3.27 -12.07
N ILE A 167 2.21 -4.44 -12.68
CA ILE A 167 1.72 -4.59 -14.05
C ILE A 167 0.23 -4.17 -14.07
N PRO A 168 -0.22 -3.36 -15.05
CA PRO A 168 -1.63 -3.02 -15.20
C PRO A 168 -2.50 -4.27 -15.37
N LEU A 169 -3.53 -4.39 -14.55
CA LEU A 169 -4.42 -5.53 -14.43
C LEU A 169 -5.70 -5.30 -15.24
N PRO A 170 -5.97 -6.06 -16.30
CA PRO A 170 -7.22 -5.96 -17.06
C PRO A 170 -8.41 -6.61 -16.33
N PRO A 171 -9.65 -6.28 -16.71
CA PRO A 171 -10.82 -7.08 -16.38
C PRO A 171 -10.76 -8.43 -17.11
N CYS A 172 -11.26 -9.48 -16.47
CA CYS A 172 -11.35 -10.78 -17.14
C CYS A 172 -12.44 -10.72 -18.22
N THR A 173 -12.08 -11.05 -19.47
CA THR A 173 -13.06 -11.22 -20.56
C THR A 173 -13.50 -12.68 -20.60
N GLU A 174 -14.81 -12.96 -20.67
CA GLU A 174 -15.33 -14.34 -20.75
C GLU A 174 -14.83 -15.13 -21.99
N LYS A 175 -14.32 -14.46 -23.02
CA LYS A 175 -13.96 -15.08 -24.31
C LYS A 175 -12.63 -15.85 -24.35
N SER A 176 -11.93 -16.04 -23.24
CA SER A 176 -10.70 -16.86 -23.19
C SER A 176 -10.90 -18.21 -22.49
N GLN A 177 -12.10 -18.80 -22.51
CA GLN A 177 -12.31 -20.23 -22.20
C GLN A 177 -12.20 -21.14 -23.44
N GLY A 178 -11.66 -20.62 -24.55
CA GLY A 178 -11.45 -21.36 -25.80
C GLY A 178 -10.03 -21.89 -26.04
N LEU A 179 -9.11 -21.84 -25.05
CA LEU A 179 -7.81 -22.50 -25.14
C LEU A 179 -7.68 -23.59 -24.07
N SER A 180 -7.79 -24.84 -24.53
CA SER A 180 -7.34 -26.10 -23.93
C SER A 180 -7.58 -26.30 -22.43
N SER A 181 -8.65 -27.03 -22.14
CA SER A 181 -9.11 -27.51 -20.83
C SER A 181 -8.21 -28.54 -20.13
N ASN A 182 -6.89 -28.53 -20.33
CA ASN A 182 -6.00 -29.57 -19.78
C ASN A 182 -4.98 -29.11 -18.73
N GLU A 183 -5.04 -27.88 -18.21
CA GLU A 183 -4.10 -27.48 -17.14
C GLU A 183 -4.66 -26.42 -16.17
N PHE A 184 -5.89 -26.59 -15.70
CA PHE A 184 -6.42 -25.77 -14.60
C PHE A 184 -7.03 -26.66 -13.51
N SER A 185 -6.16 -27.23 -12.67
CA SER A 185 -6.57 -27.71 -11.36
C SER A 185 -6.69 -26.51 -10.42
N PHE A 186 -7.91 -25.98 -10.29
CA PHE A 186 -8.26 -25.20 -9.13
C PHE A 186 -8.42 -26.17 -7.96
N SER A 187 -7.42 -26.25 -7.07
CA SER A 187 -7.65 -26.89 -5.79
C SER A 187 -8.75 -26.11 -5.06
N LYS A 188 -9.82 -26.83 -4.76
CA LYS A 188 -10.95 -26.37 -3.94
C LYS A 188 -10.40 -25.75 -2.65
N PRO A 189 -10.91 -24.58 -2.18
CA PRO A 189 -10.49 -24.02 -0.91
C PRO A 189 -10.69 -25.04 0.21
N THR A 190 -9.61 -25.42 0.88
CA THR A 190 -9.68 -26.28 2.07
C THR A 190 -10.46 -25.53 3.15
N ALA A 191 -11.50 -26.17 3.70
CA ALA A 191 -12.26 -25.61 4.81
C ALA A 191 -11.32 -25.34 6.01
N PRO A 192 -11.56 -24.29 6.81
CA PRO A 192 -10.74 -24.03 7.99
C PRO A 192 -10.77 -25.23 8.96
N PRO A 193 -9.66 -25.52 9.65
CA PRO A 193 -9.61 -26.60 10.63
C PRO A 193 -10.63 -26.35 11.76
N PRO A 194 -11.25 -27.41 12.31
CA PRO A 194 -12.16 -27.27 13.44
C PRO A 194 -11.43 -26.71 14.65
N VAL A 195 -12.08 -25.75 15.32
CA VAL A 195 -11.64 -25.23 16.62
C VAL A 195 -11.85 -26.34 17.65
N HIS A 196 -10.77 -26.82 18.26
CA HIS A 196 -10.78 -27.71 19.42
C HIS A 196 -10.78 -26.90 20.71
#